data_AF-A0A085TSE9-F1
#
_entry.id   AF-A0A085TSE9-F1
#
_cell.length_a   1.000
_cell.length_b   1.000
_cell.length_c   1.000
_cell.angle_alpha   90.00
_cell.angle_beta   90.00
_cell.angle_gamma   90.00
#
_symmetry.space_group_name_H-M   'P 1'
#
loop_
_entity.id
_entity.type
_entity.pdbx_description
1 polymer ?
#
loop_
_entity_poly.entity_id
_entity_poly.type
_entity_poly.pdbx_seq_one_letter_code
_entity_poly.pdbx_strand_id
1 'polypeptide(L)'
;MTRLLLLAPLVLAACQMTGAPASDPARMDQAGTCFLYVEAAPDGTFTVVSGVGDGTPAPKAMVTRGLSAAAADALWVKERRIMDLNPECLAIVATDRTQARPASER
;
A
#
# COMPACT_ATOMS: atom_id res chain seq x y z
N MET A 1 24.43 29.96 -59.36
CA MET A 1 23.06 30.44 -59.07
C MET A 1 22.24 29.19 -58.81
N THR A 2 21.65 28.88 -57.66
CA THR A 2 21.13 29.70 -56.56
C THR A 2 21.03 28.80 -55.33
N ARG A 3 21.46 29.32 -54.17
CA ARG A 3 21.24 28.75 -52.84
C ARG A 3 19.75 28.69 -52.54
N LEU A 4 19.25 27.65 -51.87
CA LEU A 4 18.25 27.87 -50.82
C LEU A 4 18.38 26.81 -49.72
N LEU A 5 18.62 27.33 -48.52
CA LEU A 5 18.69 26.64 -47.24
C LEU A 5 17.29 26.15 -46.84
N LEU A 6 17.18 24.91 -46.37
CA LEU A 6 16.16 24.52 -45.39
C LEU A 6 16.82 23.64 -44.33
N LEU A 7 17.56 24.32 -43.45
CA LEU A 7 17.71 23.94 -42.06
C LEU A 7 16.30 23.94 -41.43
N ALA A 8 15.64 22.79 -41.40
CA ALA A 8 14.46 22.60 -40.58
C ALA A 8 14.93 22.37 -39.13
N PRO A 9 14.46 23.19 -38.17
CA PRO A 9 14.99 23.22 -36.82
C PRO A 9 14.47 22.04 -36.00
N LEU A 10 15.39 21.48 -35.21
CA LEU A 10 15.27 21.25 -33.77
C LEU A 10 13.85 21.06 -33.19
N VAL A 11 13.70 19.91 -32.54
CA VAL A 11 13.06 19.77 -31.23
C VAL A 11 11.55 19.96 -31.24
N LEU A 12 10.83 18.89 -31.57
CA LEU A 12 9.46 18.72 -31.12
C LEU A 12 9.34 17.45 -30.28
N ALA A 13 9.09 17.69 -28.99
CA ALA A 13 8.58 16.78 -27.99
C ALA A 13 9.52 15.64 -27.55
N ALA A 14 10.63 16.03 -26.90
CA ALA A 14 10.89 15.39 -25.62
C ALA A 14 9.67 15.70 -24.74
N CYS A 15 8.72 14.76 -24.64
CA CYS A 15 7.80 14.71 -23.50
C CYS A 15 8.67 14.44 -22.28
N GLN A 16 9.29 15.50 -21.79
CA GLN A 16 9.91 15.52 -20.49
C GLN A 16 8.73 15.31 -19.54
N MET A 17 8.63 14.10 -18.98
CA MET A 17 7.84 13.84 -17.79
C MET A 17 8.52 14.63 -16.65
N THR A 18 8.40 15.94 -16.73
CA THR A 18 8.87 16.88 -15.73
C THR A 18 7.88 16.78 -14.59
N GLY A 19 8.25 15.97 -13.59
CA GLY A 19 7.54 15.85 -12.34
C GLY A 19 6.31 14.95 -12.43
N ALA A 20 6.54 13.63 -12.43
CA ALA A 20 5.64 12.84 -11.60
C ALA A 20 5.79 13.42 -10.17
N PRO A 21 4.74 13.96 -9.53
CA PRO A 21 4.84 14.30 -8.12
C PRO A 21 5.34 13.04 -7.41
N ALA A 22 6.27 13.20 -6.47
CA ALA A 22 6.59 12.10 -5.56
C ALA A 22 5.26 11.60 -5.02
N SER A 23 4.86 10.40 -5.43
CA SER A 23 3.56 9.85 -5.09
C SER A 23 3.47 9.83 -3.57
N ASP A 24 2.48 10.52 -3.00
CA ASP A 24 2.22 10.45 -1.57
C ASP A 24 2.17 8.98 -1.14
N PRO A 25 2.74 8.63 0.03
CA PRO A 25 2.70 7.26 0.51
C PRO A 25 1.24 6.80 0.61
N ALA A 26 0.98 5.59 0.12
CA ALA A 26 -0.37 5.04 0.09
C ALA A 26 -1.01 5.07 1.49
N ARG A 27 -2.26 5.50 1.56
CA ARG A 27 -3.04 5.53 2.80
C ARG A 27 -4.03 4.38 2.85
N MET A 28 -4.31 3.87 4.06
CA MET A 28 -5.23 2.75 4.26
C MET A 28 -6.68 3.07 3.84
N ASP A 29 -7.09 4.34 3.94
CA ASP A 29 -8.42 4.82 3.56
C ASP A 29 -8.58 5.03 2.04
N GLN A 30 -7.48 5.05 1.29
CA GLN A 30 -7.50 5.28 -0.15
C GLN A 30 -8.07 4.05 -0.89
N ALA A 31 -8.99 4.30 -1.81
CA ALA A 31 -9.59 3.26 -2.64
C ALA A 31 -8.52 2.43 -3.38
N GLY A 32 -8.58 1.10 -3.21
CA GLY A 32 -7.63 0.16 -3.82
C GLY A 32 -6.32 -0.03 -3.06
N THR A 33 -6.12 0.61 -1.91
CA THR A 33 -4.98 0.31 -1.04
C THR A 33 -5.31 -0.89 -0.16
N CYS A 34 -4.62 -2.01 -0.35
CA CYS A 34 -4.69 -3.13 0.58
C CYS A 34 -3.85 -2.84 1.82
N PHE A 35 -4.42 -3.03 3.00
CA PHE A 35 -3.75 -2.77 4.27
C PHE A 35 -3.71 -4.01 5.15
N LEU A 36 -2.54 -4.28 5.74
CA LEU A 36 -2.29 -5.41 6.62
C LEU A 36 -1.45 -4.97 7.81
N TYR A 37 -1.94 -5.11 9.03
CA TYR A 37 -1.16 -4.75 10.20
C TYR A 37 -1.43 -5.65 11.40
N VAL A 38 -0.48 -5.63 12.33
CA VAL A 38 -0.56 -6.38 13.59
C VAL A 38 -0.74 -5.40 14.74
N GLU A 39 -1.64 -5.73 15.65
CA GLU A 39 -1.79 -5.08 16.94
C GLU A 39 -1.34 -6.03 18.06
N ALA A 40 -0.66 -5.49 19.07
CA ALA A 40 -0.26 -6.20 20.28
C ALA A 40 -1.20 -5.85 21.43
N ALA A 41 -1.80 -6.86 22.05
CA ALA A 41 -2.65 -6.70 23.22
C ALA A 41 -1.82 -6.76 24.52
N PRO A 42 -2.29 -6.14 25.62
CA PRO A 42 -1.57 -6.14 26.90
C PRO A 42 -1.38 -7.53 27.51
N ASP A 43 -2.22 -8.50 27.14
CA ASP A 43 -2.16 -9.89 27.59
C ASP A 43 -1.12 -10.74 26.84
N GLY A 44 -0.35 -10.13 25.94
CA GLY A 44 0.68 -10.81 25.13
C GLY A 44 0.13 -11.51 23.90
N THR A 45 -1.17 -11.40 23.61
CA THR A 45 -1.76 -11.87 22.35
C THR A 45 -1.67 -10.82 21.25
N PHE A 46 -1.90 -11.25 20.02
CA PHE A 46 -1.83 -10.41 18.83
C PHE A 46 -3.14 -10.44 18.06
N THR A 47 -3.42 -9.34 17.37
CA THR A 47 -4.51 -9.21 16.41
C THR A 47 -3.94 -8.91 15.04
N VAL A 48 -4.39 -9.63 14.01
CA VAL A 48 -4.05 -9.33 12.61
C VAL A 48 -5.27 -8.70 11.95
N VAL A 49 -5.05 -7.53 11.34
CA VAL A 49 -6.06 -6.76 10.61
C VAL A 49 -5.68 -6.72 9.14
N SER A 50 -6.59 -7.14 8.26
CA SER A 50 -6.41 -7.17 6.80
C SER A 50 -7.63 -6.55 6.12
N GLY A 51 -7.44 -5.70 5.11
CA GLY A 51 -8.55 -5.11 4.39
C GLY A 51 -8.13 -4.36 3.13
N VAL A 52 -9.11 -3.75 2.47
CA VAL A 52 -8.93 -2.93 1.26
C VAL A 52 -9.60 -1.59 1.50
N GLY A 53 -8.87 -0.50 1.27
CA GLY A 53 -9.41 0.84 1.32
C GLY A 53 -10.50 1.01 0.28
N ASP A 54 -11.60 1.63 0.69
CA ASP A 54 -12.81 1.85 -0.12
C ASP A 54 -13.12 3.36 -0.29
N GLY A 55 -12.19 4.24 0.12
CA GLY A 55 -12.37 5.69 0.13
C GLY A 55 -13.01 6.24 1.39
N THR A 56 -13.46 5.38 2.31
CA THR A 56 -14.03 5.81 3.59
C THR A 56 -12.93 5.98 4.66
N PRO A 57 -13.13 6.84 5.67
CA PRO A 57 -12.15 7.01 6.75
C PRO A 57 -11.89 5.76 7.60
N ALA A 58 -12.79 4.77 7.55
CA ALA A 58 -12.72 3.54 8.33
C ALA A 58 -13.16 2.35 7.46
N PRO A 59 -12.30 1.93 6.51
CA PRO A 59 -12.63 0.84 5.59
C PRO A 59 -12.88 -0.46 6.35
N LYS A 60 -13.76 -1.30 5.80
CA LYS A 60 -14.06 -2.59 6.41
C LYS A 60 -12.82 -3.49 6.40
N ALA A 61 -12.54 -4.10 7.55
CA ALA A 61 -11.41 -5.01 7.71
C ALA A 61 -11.83 -6.38 8.24
N MET A 62 -11.10 -7.40 7.85
CA MET A 62 -11.04 -8.68 8.54
C MET A 62 -10.13 -8.54 9.77
N VAL A 63 -10.62 -8.96 10.93
CA VAL A 63 -9.88 -8.84 12.19
C VAL A 63 -9.84 -10.18 12.91
N THR A 64 -8.65 -10.73 13.08
CA THR A 64 -8.43 -12.01 13.78
C THR A 64 -7.66 -11.75 15.07
N ARG A 65 -8.25 -12.06 16.22
CA ARG A 65 -7.74 -11.71 17.57
C ARG A 65 -7.24 -12.94 18.33
N GLY A 66 -6.55 -12.70 19.45
CA GLY A 66 -6.17 -13.75 20.40
C GLY A 66 -5.09 -14.70 19.86
N LEU A 67 -4.28 -14.22 18.92
CA LEU A 67 -3.25 -15.03 18.27
C LEU A 67 -1.99 -15.06 19.14
N SER A 68 -1.31 -16.21 19.16
CA SER A 68 0.09 -16.25 19.59
C SER A 68 0.97 -15.52 18.56
N ALA A 69 2.19 -15.14 18.96
CA ALA A 69 3.15 -14.50 18.06
C ALA A 69 3.36 -15.30 16.76
N ALA A 70 3.56 -16.61 16.86
CA ALA A 70 3.77 -17.48 15.71
C ALA A 70 2.51 -17.60 14.82
N ALA A 71 1.32 -17.64 15.42
CA ALA A 71 0.07 -17.69 14.67
C ALA A 71 -0.20 -16.36 13.94
N ALA A 72 0.13 -15.23 14.57
CA ALA A 72 0.05 -13.92 13.95
C ALA A 72 1.02 -13.79 12.77
N ASP A 73 2.27 -14.23 12.92
CA ASP A 73 3.27 -14.21 11.85
C ASP A 73 2.83 -15.09 10.65
N ALA A 74 2.33 -16.30 10.93
CA ALA A 74 1.85 -17.21 9.89
C ALA A 74 0.62 -16.65 9.14
N LEU A 75 -0.33 -16.05 9.87
CA LEU A 75 -1.50 -15.42 9.26
C LEU A 75 -1.09 -14.18 8.45
N TRP A 76 -0.20 -13.35 8.98
CA TRP A 76 0.31 -12.18 8.26
C TRP A 76 0.96 -12.58 6.94
N VAL A 77 1.82 -13.60 6.93
CA VAL A 77 2.48 -14.09 5.70
C VAL A 77 1.44 -14.58 4.68
N LYS A 78 0.41 -15.29 5.14
CA LYS A 78 -0.68 -15.75 4.28
C LYS A 78 -1.42 -14.57 3.65
N GLU A 79 -1.87 -13.61 4.46
CA GLU A 79 -2.62 -12.44 3.97
C GLU A 79 -1.77 -11.55 3.06
N ARG A 80 -0.49 -11.36 3.39
CA ARG A 80 0.46 -10.62 2.54
C ARG A 80 0.56 -11.23 1.14
N ARG A 81 0.62 -12.57 1.07
CA ARG A 81 0.66 -13.28 -0.21
C ARG A 81 -0.65 -13.16 -0.99
N ILE A 82 -1.79 -13.13 -0.31
CA ILE A 82 -3.09 -12.87 -0.96
C ILE A 82 -3.06 -11.49 -1.60
N MET A 83 -2.60 -10.45 -0.89
CA MET A 83 -2.50 -9.09 -1.42
C MET A 83 -1.59 -8.97 -2.64
N ASP A 84 -0.46 -9.69 -2.67
CA ASP A 84 0.43 -9.72 -3.84
C ASP A 84 -0.23 -10.29 -5.11
N LEU A 85 -1.23 -11.15 -4.95
CA LEU A 85 -1.92 -11.81 -6.05
C LEU A 85 -3.21 -11.07 -6.45
N ASN A 86 -3.63 -10.08 -5.68
CA ASN A 86 -4.95 -9.49 -5.77
C ASN A 86 -4.94 -8.26 -6.69
N PRO A 87 -5.62 -8.29 -7.86
CA PRO A 87 -5.53 -7.21 -8.85
C PRO A 87 -6.15 -5.89 -8.38
N GLU A 88 -7.00 -5.89 -7.36
CA GLU A 88 -7.56 -4.68 -6.74
C GLU A 88 -6.59 -4.00 -5.76
N CYS A 89 -5.51 -4.67 -5.36
CA CYS A 89 -4.46 -4.06 -4.55
C CYS A 89 -3.57 -3.17 -5.44
N LEU A 90 -4.03 -1.95 -5.69
CA LEU A 90 -3.29 -0.95 -6.46
C LEU A 90 -2.07 -0.41 -5.68
N ALA A 91 -2.14 -0.47 -4.36
CA ALA A 91 -1.04 -0.20 -3.45
C ALA A 91 -1.16 -1.10 -2.21
N ILE A 92 -0.05 -1.29 -1.50
CA ILE A 92 -0.01 -2.14 -0.28
C ILE A 92 0.64 -1.36 0.86
N VAL A 93 -0.06 -1.32 2.00
CA VAL A 93 0.44 -0.82 3.28
C VAL A 93 0.46 -1.98 4.26
N ALA A 94 1.64 -2.56 4.50
CA ALA A 94 1.77 -3.72 5.37
C ALA A 94 2.82 -3.49 6.47
N THR A 95 2.45 -3.73 7.73
CA THR A 95 3.37 -3.71 8.88
C THR A 95 3.28 -5.02 9.64
N ASP A 96 4.40 -5.69 9.84
CA ASP A 96 4.45 -6.97 10.53
C ASP A 96 4.43 -6.82 12.06
N ARG A 97 4.55 -7.95 12.77
CA ARG A 97 4.53 -7.99 14.23
C ARG A 97 5.69 -7.22 14.87
N THR A 98 6.83 -7.06 14.21
CA THR A 98 7.95 -6.27 14.74
C THR A 98 7.63 -4.78 14.80
N GLN A 99 6.63 -4.35 14.02
CA GLN A 99 6.07 -3.01 13.97
C GLN A 99 4.67 -2.94 14.59
N ALA A 100 4.32 -3.92 15.44
CA ALA A 100 2.98 -4.03 15.99
C ALA A 100 2.58 -2.76 16.75
N ARG A 101 1.37 -2.29 16.47
CA ARG A 101 0.78 -1.14 17.16
C ARG A 101 0.16 -1.62 18.47
N PRO A 102 0.08 -0.78 19.52
CA PRO A 102 -0.76 -1.11 20.67
C PRO A 102 -2.20 -1.31 20.20
N ALA A 103 -2.86 -2.38 20.66
CA ALA A 103 -4.28 -2.59 20.38
C ALA A 103 -5.09 -1.39 20.90
N SER A 104 -5.99 -0.84 20.07
CA SER A 104 -6.90 0.20 20.52
C SER A 104 -7.89 -0.40 21.52
N GLU A 105 -8.05 0.21 22.70
CA GLU A 105 -8.98 -0.21 23.77
C GLU A 105 -10.47 -0.02 23.41
N ARG A 106 -10.83 -0.03 22.12
CA ARG A 106 -12.16 0.35 21.64
C ARG A 106 -13.17 -0.79 21.62
#